data_AF-A0A8J3WLM0-F1
#
_entry.id   AF-A0A8J3WLM0-F1
#
_cell.length_a   1.000
_cell.length_b   1.000
_cell.length_c   1.000
_cell.angle_alpha   90.00
_cell.angle_beta   90.00
_cell.angle_gamma   90.00
#
_symmetry.space_group_name_H-M   'P 1'
#
loop_
_entity.id
_entity.type
_entity.pdbx_description
1 polymer ?
#
loop_
_entity_poly.entity_id
_entity_poly.type
_entity_poly.pdbx_seq_one_letter_code
_entity_poly.pdbx_strand_id
1 'polypeptide(L)'
;MHDPLTVAFEIRRPWPKKRDKNGWRYWPALVTVWHREPGSRDSGEVCKHHSRVQDRDGKWQWKFHHGWRFHIHHWRIQVHPLQELRRRLLTRCTWCGGRHRKGDAVNVSQQWNRRRGHWWQGEMGLYHRDCSSIAHAHRSCLCEDPITDHEGYGSCARCGRFRAYGLKPENLAHMRDLRQIPTGARSRPTTESCP
;
A
#
# COMPACT_ATOMS: atom_id res chain seq x y z
N MET A 1 5.72 5.94 13.06
CA MET A 1 4.24 6.00 13.08
C MET A 1 3.73 4.57 12.94
N HIS A 2 3.09 4.04 13.98
CA HIS A 2 2.60 2.67 13.98
C HIS A 2 1.23 2.60 13.26
N ASP A 3 0.95 1.50 12.56
CA ASP A 3 -0.35 1.29 11.92
C ASP A 3 -1.39 1.01 13.02
N PRO A 4 -2.51 1.76 13.09
CA PRO A 4 -3.57 1.51 14.07
C PRO A 4 -4.33 0.18 13.82
N LEU A 5 -3.98 -0.56 12.77
CA LEU A 5 -4.59 -1.84 12.41
C LEU A 5 -3.74 -3.01 12.90
N THR A 6 -4.37 -3.93 13.64
CA THR A 6 -3.76 -5.21 14.03
C THR A 6 -4.68 -6.36 13.63
N VAL A 7 -4.12 -7.44 13.07
CA VAL A 7 -4.92 -8.59 12.64
C VAL A 7 -5.50 -9.29 13.87
N ALA A 8 -6.84 -9.31 13.98
CA ALA A 8 -7.54 -10.03 15.04
C ALA A 8 -7.75 -11.50 14.64
N PHE A 9 -8.22 -11.74 13.41
CA PHE A 9 -8.49 -13.09 12.88
C PHE A 9 -8.24 -13.16 11.37
N GLU A 10 -7.84 -14.34 10.90
CA GLU A 10 -7.79 -14.68 9.49
C GLU A 10 -8.63 -15.92 9.22
N ILE A 11 -9.62 -15.80 8.35
CA ILE A 11 -10.37 -16.95 7.84
C ILE A 11 -9.71 -17.32 6.52
N ARG A 12 -8.99 -18.45 6.51
CA ARG A 12 -8.34 -18.97 5.31
C ARG A 12 -9.38 -19.56 4.37
N ARG A 13 -9.16 -19.40 3.06
CA ARG A 13 -9.99 -20.10 2.07
C ARG A 13 -9.69 -21.61 2.11
N PRO A 14 -10.64 -22.49 1.77
CA PRO A 14 -10.41 -23.94 1.88
C PRO A 14 -9.50 -24.53 0.78
N TRP A 15 -9.29 -23.83 -0.34
CA TRP A 15 -8.43 -24.29 -1.43
C TRP A 15 -7.03 -23.65 -1.43
N PRO A 16 -5.96 -24.43 -1.61
CA PRO A 16 -4.59 -23.91 -1.63
C PRO A 16 -4.28 -23.08 -2.88
N LYS A 17 -3.19 -22.31 -2.85
CA LYS A 17 -2.53 -21.69 -4.00
C LYS A 17 -1.12 -22.26 -4.08
N LYS A 18 -0.64 -22.56 -5.29
CA LYS A 18 0.78 -22.91 -5.51
C LYS A 18 1.62 -21.64 -5.35
N ARG A 19 2.69 -21.70 -4.54
CA ARG A 19 3.61 -20.59 -4.28
C ARG A 19 4.73 -20.54 -5.32
N ASP A 20 5.27 -21.69 -5.69
CA ASP A 20 6.41 -21.83 -6.59
C ASP A 20 6.32 -23.09 -7.47
N LYS A 21 7.33 -23.28 -8.33
CA LYS A 21 7.48 -24.47 -9.18
C LYS A 21 7.76 -25.75 -8.37
N ASN A 22 8.19 -25.62 -7.11
CA ASN A 22 8.54 -26.73 -6.23
C ASN A 22 7.32 -27.37 -5.56
N GLY A 23 6.11 -26.85 -5.84
CA GLY A 23 4.86 -27.46 -5.39
C GLY A 23 4.39 -27.02 -4.01
N TRP A 24 5.06 -26.07 -3.35
CA TRP A 24 4.63 -25.56 -2.05
C TRP A 24 3.25 -24.92 -2.14
N ARG A 25 2.35 -25.37 -1.27
CA ARG A 25 0.96 -24.90 -1.19
C ARG A 25 0.77 -24.02 0.03
N TYR A 26 0.05 -22.91 -0.14
CA TYR A 26 -0.39 -22.06 0.98
C TYR A 26 -1.87 -21.73 0.86
N TRP A 27 -2.52 -21.44 1.98
CA TRP A 27 -3.94 -21.12 2.06
C TRP A 27 -4.10 -19.62 2.39
N PRO A 28 -4.25 -18.76 1.37
CA PRO A 28 -4.43 -17.33 1.63
C PRO A 28 -5.74 -17.06 2.37
N ALA A 29 -5.75 -15.95 3.11
CA ALA A 29 -6.96 -15.45 3.76
C ALA A 29 -8.07 -15.17 2.73
N LEU A 30 -9.27 -15.66 3.02
CA LEU A 30 -10.51 -15.26 2.36
C LEU A 30 -11.03 -13.96 2.98
N VAL A 31 -11.00 -13.91 4.31
CA VAL A 31 -11.43 -12.77 5.12
C VAL A 31 -10.35 -12.46 6.15
N THR A 32 -9.93 -11.20 6.23
CA THR A 32 -9.07 -10.69 7.29
C THR A 32 -9.90 -9.76 8.17
N VAL A 33 -9.96 -10.05 9.46
CA VAL A 33 -10.60 -9.19 10.47
C VAL A 33 -9.51 -8.41 11.16
N TRP A 34 -9.49 -7.10 10.94
CA TRP A 34 -8.57 -6.17 11.58
C TRP A 34 -9.25 -5.55 12.80
N HIS A 35 -8.53 -5.40 13.89
CA HIS A 35 -8.91 -4.48 14.96
C HIS A 35 -8.34 -3.10 14.63
N ARG A 36 -9.17 -2.05 14.73
CA ARG A 36 -8.75 -0.65 14.56
C ARG A 36 -8.95 0.09 15.87
N GLU A 37 -7.88 0.64 16.43
CA GLU A 37 -7.97 1.49 17.62
C GLU A 37 -8.90 2.69 17.39
N PRO A 38 -9.75 3.03 18.38
CA PRO A 38 -10.56 4.23 18.32
C PRO A 38 -9.68 5.49 18.48
N GLY A 39 -10.12 6.60 17.89
CA GLY A 39 -9.44 7.90 18.05
C GLY A 39 -8.10 8.04 17.32
N SER A 40 -7.79 7.18 16.35
CA SER A 40 -6.50 7.18 15.61
C SER A 40 -5.27 7.01 16.50
N ARG A 41 -5.45 6.36 17.65
CA ARG A 41 -4.40 6.01 18.59
C ARG A 41 -3.60 4.79 18.13
N ASP A 42 -2.41 4.63 18.70
CA ASP A 42 -1.54 3.50 18.38
C ASP A 42 -2.13 2.17 18.89
N SER A 43 -1.80 1.08 18.20
CA SER A 43 -2.31 -0.26 18.55
C SER A 43 -1.99 -0.65 19.99
N GLY A 44 -3.02 -0.90 20.80
CA GLY A 44 -2.90 -1.26 22.21
C GLY A 44 -3.08 -0.13 23.21
N GLU A 45 -3.28 1.13 22.77
CA GLU A 45 -3.41 2.26 23.69
C GLU A 45 -4.78 2.29 24.38
N VAL A 46 -5.87 2.18 23.62
CA VAL A 46 -7.23 2.13 24.17
C VAL A 46 -7.60 0.69 24.45
N CYS A 47 -7.34 -0.20 23.50
CA CYS A 47 -7.64 -1.61 23.63
C CYS A 47 -6.41 -2.36 24.16
N LYS A 48 -6.07 -2.11 25.43
CA LYS A 48 -4.87 -2.64 26.08
C LYS A 48 -4.67 -4.13 25.82
N HIS A 49 -3.59 -4.47 25.13
CA HIS A 49 -3.20 -5.86 24.84
C HIS A 49 -2.22 -6.43 25.86
N HIS A 50 -1.77 -5.62 26.82
CA HIS A 50 -0.92 -6.04 27.90
C HIS A 50 -1.22 -5.24 29.17
N SER A 51 -0.99 -5.86 30.32
CA SER A 51 -0.96 -5.17 31.61
C SER A 51 0.28 -5.60 32.36
N ARG A 52 0.91 -4.67 33.08
CA ARG A 52 1.99 -4.99 34.00
C ARG A 52 1.36 -5.40 35.33
N VAL A 53 1.64 -6.62 35.79
CA VAL A 53 1.15 -7.14 37.07
C VAL A 53 2.36 -7.40 37.96
N GLN A 54 2.27 -7.01 39.23
CA GLN A 54 3.30 -7.32 40.21
C GLN A 54 3.00 -8.68 40.82
N ASP A 55 3.98 -9.58 40.74
CA ASP A 55 3.90 -10.89 41.36
C ASP A 55 4.04 -10.79 42.87
N ARG A 56 3.71 -11.87 43.59
CA ARG A 56 3.78 -11.93 45.06
C ARG A 56 5.19 -11.73 45.60
N ASP A 57 6.20 -12.02 44.78
CA ASP A 57 7.64 -11.82 45.04
C ASP A 57 8.14 -10.40 44.70
N GLY A 58 7.23 -9.47 44.39
CA GLY A 58 7.57 -8.08 44.03
C GLY A 58 8.13 -7.90 42.62
N LYS A 59 8.33 -8.99 41.86
CA LYS A 59 8.78 -8.95 40.46
C LYS A 59 7.65 -8.51 39.54
N TRP A 60 7.95 -7.63 38.60
CA TRP A 60 6.98 -7.21 37.59
C TRP A 60 6.95 -8.18 36.41
N GLN A 61 5.76 -8.63 36.03
CA GLN A 61 5.54 -9.45 34.84
C GLN A 61 4.57 -8.77 33.87
N TRP A 62 4.84 -8.94 32.57
CA TRP A 62 3.91 -8.52 31.52
C TRP A 62 2.90 -9.63 31.27
N LYS A 63 1.62 -9.33 31.48
CA LYS A 63 0.52 -10.23 31.14
C LYS A 63 -0.15 -9.74 29.86
N PHE A 64 -0.08 -10.54 28.81
CA PHE A 64 -0.74 -10.24 27.55
C PHE A 64 -2.23 -10.62 27.63
N HIS A 65 -3.10 -9.69 27.23
CA HIS A 65 -4.53 -9.89 27.16
C HIS A 65 -4.94 -10.02 25.71
N HIS A 66 -5.72 -11.04 25.38
CA HIS A 66 -6.29 -11.22 24.04
C HIS A 66 -7.71 -10.65 23.91
N GLY A 67 -8.24 -10.02 24.97
CA GLY A 67 -9.59 -9.45 25.01
C GLY A 67 -9.86 -8.43 23.90
N TRP A 68 -8.85 -7.65 23.50
CA TRP A 68 -8.93 -6.70 22.40
C TRP A 68 -9.38 -7.33 21.08
N ARG A 69 -9.09 -8.62 20.87
CA ARG A 69 -9.51 -9.35 19.66
C ARG A 69 -11.02 -9.42 19.55
N PHE A 70 -11.75 -9.36 20.66
CA PHE A 70 -13.21 -9.47 20.73
C PHE A 70 -13.93 -8.12 20.81
N HIS A 71 -13.22 -6.99 20.67
CA HIS A 71 -13.85 -5.68 20.52
C HIS A 71 -14.48 -5.54 19.13
N ILE A 72 -15.63 -6.19 18.92
CA ILE A 72 -16.31 -6.30 17.60
C ILE A 72 -16.63 -4.92 17.00
N HIS A 73 -16.95 -3.93 17.84
CA HIS A 73 -17.21 -2.55 17.39
C HIS A 73 -16.01 -1.88 16.72
N HIS A 74 -14.80 -2.38 16.99
CA HIS A 74 -13.55 -1.89 16.41
C HIS A 74 -13.08 -2.74 15.24
N TRP A 75 -13.86 -3.74 14.84
CA TRP A 75 -13.48 -4.61 13.74
C TRP A 75 -13.65 -3.91 12.38
N ARG A 76 -12.66 -4.14 11.54
CA ARG A 76 -12.66 -3.82 10.12
C ARG A 76 -12.48 -5.13 9.37
N ILE A 77 -13.54 -5.55 8.69
CA ILE A 77 -13.56 -6.77 7.91
C ILE A 77 -13.10 -6.47 6.48
N GLN A 78 -12.16 -7.26 5.97
CA GLN A 78 -11.67 -7.22 4.60
C GLN A 78 -11.93 -8.57 3.92
N VAL A 79 -12.83 -8.58 2.94
CA VAL A 79 -13.16 -9.76 2.14
C VAL A 79 -12.37 -9.68 0.83
N HIS A 80 -11.29 -10.46 0.72
CA HIS A 80 -10.34 -10.36 -0.41
C HIS A 80 -10.97 -10.64 -1.78
N PRO A 81 -11.84 -11.66 -1.97
CA PRO A 81 -12.49 -11.88 -3.26
C PRO A 81 -13.38 -10.71 -3.69
N LEU A 82 -14.12 -10.11 -2.74
CA LEU A 82 -14.99 -8.98 -3.02
C LEU A 82 -14.18 -7.73 -3.38
N GLN A 83 -13.03 -7.52 -2.72
CA GLN A 83 -12.11 -6.45 -3.06
C GLN A 83 -11.53 -6.62 -4.47
N GLU A 84 -11.13 -7.84 -4.83
CA GLU A 84 -10.61 -8.13 -6.18
C GLU A 84 -11.70 -7.97 -7.25
N LEU A 85 -12.92 -8.43 -6.96
CA LEU A 85 -14.08 -8.26 -7.84
C LEU A 85 -14.39 -6.77 -8.06
N ARG A 86 -14.45 -5.99 -6.97
CA ARG A 86 -14.62 -4.53 -7.03
C ARG A 86 -13.53 -3.90 -7.90
N ARG A 87 -12.27 -4.30 -7.73
CA ARG A 87 -11.16 -3.78 -8.53
C ARG A 87 -11.30 -4.10 -10.01
N ARG A 88 -11.68 -5.34 -10.33
CA ARG A 88 -11.88 -5.80 -11.70
C ARG A 88 -13.03 -5.07 -12.39
N LEU A 89 -14.15 -4.86 -11.70
CA LEU A 89 -15.35 -4.28 -12.28
C LEU A 89 -15.30 -2.74 -12.32
N LEU A 90 -14.96 -2.12 -11.19
CA LEU A 90 -15.20 -0.69 -10.96
C LEU A 90 -13.93 0.14 -10.95
N THR A 91 -12.83 -0.39 -10.41
CA THR A 91 -11.59 0.39 -10.29
C THR A 91 -10.93 0.59 -11.65
N ARG A 92 -10.43 1.81 -11.88
CA ARG A 92 -9.64 2.20 -13.05
C ARG A 92 -8.33 2.78 -12.59
N CYS A 93 -7.28 2.61 -13.39
CA CYS A 93 -6.01 3.28 -13.13
C CYS A 93 -6.22 4.79 -13.25
N THR A 94 -5.74 5.53 -12.25
CA THR A 94 -5.87 7.00 -12.21
C THR A 94 -5.05 7.69 -13.30
N TRP A 95 -3.96 7.05 -13.77
CA TRP A 95 -3.12 7.57 -14.83
C TRP A 95 -3.73 7.27 -16.21
N CYS A 96 -3.82 6.00 -16.60
CA CYS A 96 -4.20 5.61 -17.97
C CYS A 96 -5.69 5.32 -18.17
N GLY A 97 -6.52 5.33 -17.11
CA GLY A 97 -7.92 4.90 -17.17
C GLY A 97 -8.13 3.40 -17.40
N GLY A 98 -7.05 2.62 -17.53
CA GLY A 98 -7.09 1.19 -17.80
C GLY A 98 -7.77 0.37 -16.69
N ARG A 99 -8.35 -0.77 -17.07
CA ARG A 99 -9.01 -1.70 -16.13
C ARG A 99 -7.99 -2.59 -15.43
N HIS A 100 -8.35 -3.06 -14.24
CA HIS A 100 -7.62 -4.12 -13.55
C HIS A 100 -7.76 -5.44 -14.33
N ARG A 101 -6.63 -6.11 -14.62
CA ARG A 101 -6.58 -7.42 -15.30
C ARG A 101 -5.61 -8.36 -14.58
N LYS A 102 -5.78 -9.66 -14.80
CA LYS A 102 -4.82 -10.66 -14.31
C LYS A 102 -3.47 -10.42 -14.99
N GLY A 103 -2.41 -10.24 -14.21
CA GLY A 103 -1.07 -9.88 -14.70
C GLY A 103 -0.82 -8.38 -14.85
N ASP A 104 -1.88 -7.57 -14.81
CA ASP A 104 -1.82 -6.11 -14.94
C ASP A 104 -2.78 -5.45 -13.94
N ALA A 105 -2.40 -5.56 -12.67
CA ALA A 105 -3.24 -5.20 -11.54
C ALA A 105 -3.20 -3.68 -11.27
N VAL A 106 -4.38 -3.08 -11.09
CA VAL A 106 -4.53 -1.73 -10.52
C VAL A 106 -4.58 -1.86 -9.00
N ASN A 107 -3.41 -1.87 -8.35
CA ASN A 107 -3.30 -2.08 -6.91
C ASN A 107 -2.19 -1.27 -6.22
N VAL A 108 -1.49 -0.40 -6.96
CA VAL A 108 -0.46 0.49 -6.40
C VAL A 108 -1.09 1.80 -5.99
N SER A 109 -0.93 2.19 -4.74
CA SER A 109 -1.38 3.50 -4.23
C SER A 109 -0.19 4.42 -4.02
N GLN A 110 -0.37 5.69 -4.36
CA GLN A 110 0.58 6.77 -4.01
C GLN A 110 0.09 7.59 -2.81
N GLN A 111 -1.02 7.19 -2.20
CA GLN A 111 -1.64 7.83 -1.05
C GLN A 111 -1.71 6.85 0.11
N TRP A 112 -1.33 7.32 1.30
CA TRP A 112 -1.37 6.54 2.53
C TRP A 112 -2.66 6.78 3.34
N ASN A 113 -3.26 7.97 3.25
CA ASN A 113 -4.42 8.41 4.05
C ASN A 113 -5.72 8.55 3.26
N ARG A 114 -5.90 7.80 2.17
CA ARG A 114 -7.09 7.99 1.31
C ARG A 114 -8.40 7.72 2.06
N ARG A 115 -9.39 8.59 1.84
CA ARG A 115 -10.76 8.37 2.31
C ARG A 115 -11.35 7.17 1.56
N ARG A 116 -12.00 6.25 2.29
CA ARG A 116 -12.64 5.10 1.65
C ARG A 116 -13.89 5.54 0.92
N GLY A 117 -13.98 5.18 -0.37
CA GLY A 117 -15.22 5.24 -1.12
C GLY A 117 -16.14 4.07 -0.80
N HIS A 118 -17.41 4.22 -1.13
CA HIS A 118 -18.42 3.17 -0.98
C HIS A 118 -18.08 1.92 -1.80
N TRP A 119 -18.64 0.77 -1.43
CA TRP A 119 -18.26 -0.51 -2.06
C TRP A 119 -18.64 -0.60 -3.55
N TRP A 120 -19.68 0.14 -3.97
CA TRP A 120 -20.12 0.27 -5.36
C TRP A 120 -19.36 1.31 -6.18
N GLN A 121 -18.36 1.99 -5.59
CA GLN A 121 -17.51 2.95 -6.30
C GLN A 121 -16.15 2.33 -6.59
N GLY A 122 -15.53 2.70 -7.72
CA GLY A 122 -14.13 2.36 -7.97
C GLY A 122 -13.21 2.90 -6.87
N GLU A 123 -12.10 2.21 -6.60
CA GLU A 123 -11.08 2.74 -5.70
C GLU A 123 -10.30 3.87 -6.40
N MET A 124 -10.33 5.08 -5.85
CA MET A 124 -9.59 6.22 -6.38
C MET A 124 -8.10 6.16 -5.99
N GLY A 125 -7.25 6.79 -6.80
CA GLY A 125 -5.83 6.95 -6.52
C GLY A 125 -5.01 5.67 -6.65
N LEU A 126 -5.55 4.64 -7.33
CA LEU A 126 -4.83 3.43 -7.65
C LEU A 126 -4.25 3.48 -9.06
N TYR A 127 -3.11 2.82 -9.22
CA TYR A 127 -2.33 2.76 -10.44
C TYR A 127 -1.95 1.31 -10.76
N HIS A 128 -1.70 1.04 -12.04
CA HIS A 128 -0.83 -0.05 -12.42
C HIS A 128 0.61 0.23 -11.95
N ARG A 129 1.44 -0.81 -11.88
CA ARG A 129 2.82 -0.68 -11.38
C ARG A 129 3.65 0.29 -12.23
N ASP A 130 3.62 0.13 -13.54
CA ASP A 130 4.26 1.00 -14.54
C ASP A 130 3.69 2.43 -14.49
N CYS A 131 2.36 2.55 -14.47
CA CYS A 131 1.66 3.83 -14.42
C CYS A 131 2.01 4.63 -13.17
N SER A 132 2.23 3.96 -12.02
CA SER A 132 2.69 4.62 -10.80
C SER A 132 4.07 5.24 -11.00
N SER A 133 5.01 4.51 -11.59
CA SER A 133 6.37 5.02 -11.85
C SER A 133 6.36 6.21 -12.80
N ILE A 134 5.57 6.13 -13.88
CA ILE A 134 5.41 7.23 -14.85
C ILE A 134 4.80 8.46 -14.16
N ALA A 135 3.68 8.27 -13.44
CA ALA A 135 3.02 9.35 -12.73
C ALA A 135 3.93 9.99 -11.67
N HIS A 136 4.80 9.20 -11.02
CA HIS A 136 5.81 9.72 -10.11
C HIS A 136 6.86 10.57 -10.84
N ALA A 137 7.43 10.07 -11.94
CA ALA A 137 8.41 10.81 -12.75
C ALA A 137 7.86 12.16 -13.27
N HIS A 138 6.56 12.19 -13.62
CA HIS A 138 5.88 13.43 -14.01
C HIS A 138 5.73 14.46 -12.89
N ARG A 139 5.78 14.05 -11.61
CA ARG A 139 5.72 14.96 -10.46
C ARG A 139 7.07 15.25 -9.82
N SER A 140 8.10 14.48 -10.16
CA SER A 140 9.44 14.64 -9.63
C SER A 140 10.24 15.74 -10.36
N CYS A 141 11.15 16.37 -9.63
CA CYS A 141 12.13 17.30 -10.18
C CYS A 141 13.25 16.54 -10.91
N LEU A 142 13.54 16.94 -12.15
CA LEU A 142 14.57 16.33 -13.01
C LEU A 142 15.68 17.30 -13.43
N CYS A 143 15.74 18.47 -12.80
CA CYS A 143 16.84 19.43 -13.00
C CYS A 143 18.17 18.74 -12.72
N GLU A 144 19.18 18.98 -13.54
CA GLU A 144 20.51 18.42 -13.31
C GLU A 144 21.10 18.95 -12.00
N ASP A 145 21.02 20.26 -11.82
CA ASP A 145 21.37 20.98 -10.59
C ASP A 145 20.11 21.65 -10.00
N PRO A 146 19.40 20.97 -9.08
CA PRO A 146 18.19 21.50 -8.47
C PRO A 146 18.52 22.43 -7.31
N ILE A 147 17.91 23.62 -7.29
CA ILE A 147 17.93 24.48 -6.11
C ILE A 147 16.78 24.02 -5.21
N THR A 148 17.07 23.20 -4.20
CA THR A 148 16.03 22.63 -3.33
C THR A 148 15.88 23.39 -2.01
N ASP A 149 14.68 23.36 -1.44
CA ASP A 149 14.36 24.00 -0.14
C ASP A 149 15.26 23.52 1.01
N HIS A 150 15.77 22.29 0.91
CA HIS A 150 16.74 21.69 1.83
C HIS A 150 17.97 21.19 1.08
N GLU A 151 19.05 20.89 1.79
CA GLU A 151 20.27 20.31 1.20
C GLU A 151 19.99 18.96 0.54
N GLY A 152 19.85 18.96 -0.79
CA GLY A 152 19.71 17.76 -1.62
C GLY A 152 18.32 17.13 -1.69
N TYR A 153 17.28 17.73 -1.10
CA TYR A 153 15.89 17.25 -1.22
C TYR A 153 14.86 18.37 -0.96
N GLY A 154 13.61 18.13 -1.32
CA GLY A 154 12.52 19.11 -1.12
C GLY A 154 11.96 19.62 -2.44
N SER A 155 11.21 20.71 -2.40
CA SER A 155 10.73 21.35 -3.63
C SER A 155 11.89 22.03 -4.32
N CYS A 156 11.90 22.02 -5.64
CA CYS A 156 12.92 22.69 -6.43
C CYS A 156 12.42 24.09 -6.81
N ALA A 157 13.12 25.15 -6.40
CA ALA A 157 12.78 26.53 -6.70
C ALA A 157 12.71 26.82 -8.21
N ARG A 158 13.42 26.04 -9.04
CA ARG A 158 13.49 26.24 -10.50
C ARG A 158 12.28 25.69 -11.25
N CYS A 159 11.70 24.58 -10.79
CA CYS A 159 10.59 23.90 -11.49
C CYS A 159 9.35 23.64 -10.62
N GLY A 160 9.40 24.01 -9.35
CA GLY A 160 8.33 23.82 -8.35
C GLY A 160 8.05 22.37 -7.94
N ARG A 161 8.85 21.41 -8.41
CA ARG A 161 8.61 19.97 -8.21
C ARG A 161 9.51 19.38 -7.13
N PHE A 162 9.06 18.28 -6.54
CA PHE A 162 9.78 17.62 -5.45
C PHE A 162 10.97 16.78 -5.95
N ARG A 163 12.14 16.93 -5.32
CA ARG A 163 13.34 16.12 -5.48
C ARG A 163 13.46 15.17 -4.28
N ALA A 164 13.50 13.87 -4.53
CA ALA A 164 13.78 12.88 -3.50
C ALA A 164 15.26 12.96 -3.07
N TYR A 165 15.51 12.75 -1.77
CA TYR A 165 16.85 12.70 -1.21
C TYR A 165 17.68 11.57 -1.85
N GLY A 166 18.96 11.84 -2.12
CA GLY A 166 19.91 10.83 -2.62
C GLY A 166 19.61 10.31 -4.03
N LEU A 167 18.88 11.08 -4.85
CA LEU A 167 18.54 10.67 -6.22
C LEU A 167 19.80 10.64 -7.10
N LYS A 168 20.25 9.42 -7.45
CA LYS A 168 21.41 9.18 -8.30
C LYS A 168 21.21 9.63 -9.76
N PRO A 169 22.28 9.98 -10.50
CA PRO A 169 22.20 10.36 -11.91
C PRO A 169 21.54 9.30 -12.82
N GLU A 170 21.82 8.02 -12.58
CA GLU A 170 21.19 6.88 -13.30
C GLU A 170 19.66 6.86 -13.15
N ASN A 171 19.16 7.15 -11.95
CA ASN A 171 17.73 7.24 -11.67
C ASN A 171 17.10 8.47 -12.32
N LEU A 172 17.85 9.59 -12.41
CA LEU A 172 17.40 10.79 -13.12
C LEU A 172 17.21 10.53 -14.61
N ALA A 173 18.16 9.85 -15.26
CA ALA A 173 18.05 9.45 -16.67
C ALA A 173 16.80 8.59 -16.88
N HIS A 174 16.62 7.55 -16.07
CA HIS A 174 15.43 6.71 -16.15
C HIS A 174 14.11 7.49 -15.94
N MET A 175 14.07 8.42 -14.98
CA MET A 175 12.88 9.26 -14.77
C MET A 175 12.64 10.23 -15.94
N ARG A 176 13.68 10.71 -16.61
CA ARG A 176 13.54 11.53 -17.83
C ARG A 176 12.90 10.71 -18.95
N ASP A 177 13.34 9.46 -19.16
CA ASP A 177 12.75 8.56 -20.16
C ASP A 177 11.27 8.30 -19.85
N LEU A 178 10.94 7.99 -18.59
CA LEU A 178 9.54 7.80 -18.17
C LEU A 178 8.68 9.06 -18.37
N ARG A 179 9.25 10.25 -18.20
CA ARG A 179 8.52 11.51 -18.37
C ARG A 179 8.25 11.87 -19.84
N GLN A 180 9.00 11.29 -20.78
CA GLN A 180 8.71 11.43 -22.21
C GLN A 180 7.38 10.73 -22.59
N ILE A 181 6.93 9.76 -21.78
CA ILE A 181 5.63 9.13 -21.98
C ILE A 181 4.53 10.16 -21.71
N PRO A 182 3.62 10.43 -22.68
CA PRO A 182 2.56 11.41 -22.52
C PRO A 182 1.66 11.14 -21.31
N THR A 183 1.05 12.18 -20.77
CA THR A 183 0.08 12.04 -19.68
C THR A 183 -1.06 11.12 -20.09
N GLY A 184 -1.33 10.10 -19.27
CA GLY A 184 -2.34 9.08 -19.53
C GLY A 184 -1.89 7.94 -20.46
N ALA A 185 -0.74 8.06 -21.12
CA ALA A 185 -0.16 6.96 -21.88
C ALA A 185 0.61 5.99 -20.98
N ARG A 186 0.78 4.75 -21.45
CA ARG A 186 1.59 3.73 -20.76
C ARG A 186 2.89 3.51 -21.52
N SER A 187 3.93 3.09 -20.80
CA SER A 187 5.05 2.42 -21.45
C SER A 187 4.47 1.17 -22.11
N ARG A 188 4.48 1.08 -23.44
CA ARG A 188 4.16 -0.19 -24.10
C ARG A 188 5.10 -1.23 -23.49
N PRO A 189 4.60 -2.39 -23.04
CA PRO A 189 5.50 -3.48 -22.73
C PRO A 189 6.34 -3.69 -23.98
N THR A 190 7.65 -3.55 -23.87
CA THR A 190 8.58 -3.95 -24.91
C THR A 190 8.22 -5.40 -25.22
N THR A 191 7.65 -5.63 -26.39
CA THR A 191 7.29 -6.96 -26.90
C THR A 191 8.52 -7.80 -27.23
N GLU A 192 9.66 -7.46 -26.65
CA GLU A 192 10.94 -8.12 -26.87
C GLU A 192 11.25 -9.01 -25.67
N SER A 193 11.44 -10.29 -25.98
CA SER A 193 11.92 -11.39 -25.13
C SER A 193 10.90 -12.03 -24.18
N CYS A 194 10.01 -12.84 -24.76
CA CYS A 194 9.75 -14.16 -24.18
C CYS A 194 10.34 -15.19 -25.16
N PRO A 195 11.40 -15.95 -24.79
CA PRO A 195 11.66 -17.23 -25.45
C PRO A 195 10.51 -18.21 -25.19
#